data_AF-A0A825Z9L7-F1
#
_entry.id   AF-A0A825Z9L7-F1
#
_cell.length_a   1.000
_cell.length_b   1.000
_cell.length_c   1.000
_cell.angle_alpha   90.00
_cell.angle_beta   90.00
_cell.angle_gamma   90.00
#
_symmetry.space_group_name_H-M   'P 1'
#
loop_
_entity.id
_entity.type
_entity.pdbx_description
1 polymer ?
#
loop_
_entity_poly.entity_id
_entity_poly.type
_entity_poly.pdbx_seq_one_letter_code
_entity_poly.pdbx_strand_id
1 'polypeptide(L)'
;TDSQGGTRLDVAAGTGSLTICKWYEDCLKYSPFDYLPSMYLYQCEELSDRALPFLLFNLLIRGMNATVIHGDALTREAKQVYFIQNDKDDLLNFSSFNIMPHSETVEKEFNIHKWLEPVIEHIESPLSVADRYL
;
A
#
# COMPACT_ATOMS: atom_id res chain seq x y z
N THR A 1 14.30 1.50 -21.56
CA THR A 1 13.60 2.78 -21.33
C THR A 1 12.56 2.55 -20.26
N ASP A 2 13.01 2.39 -19.01
CA ASP A 2 12.10 2.26 -17.86
C ASP A 2 11.71 3.68 -17.45
N SER A 3 10.42 3.98 -17.53
CA SER A 3 9.84 5.22 -17.01
C SER A 3 10.14 5.34 -15.52
N GLN A 4 10.70 6.48 -15.12
CA GLN A 4 10.99 6.81 -13.73
C GLN A 4 9.66 6.95 -12.96
N GLY A 5 9.48 6.16 -11.91
CA GLY A 5 8.26 6.10 -11.10
C GLY A 5 7.14 5.25 -11.69
N GLY A 6 6.37 4.60 -10.83
CA GLY A 6 5.21 3.81 -11.26
C GLY A 6 4.62 2.91 -10.19
N THR A 7 3.37 2.51 -10.41
CA THR A 7 2.64 1.57 -9.54
C THR A 7 3.09 0.13 -9.81
N ARG A 8 3.21 -0.67 -8.75
CA ARG A 8 3.63 -2.08 -8.82
C ARG A 8 2.56 -2.94 -8.18
N LEU A 9 2.12 -3.98 -8.89
CA LEU A 9 1.08 -4.88 -8.42
C LEU A 9 1.67 -6.24 -8.02
N ASP A 10 1.35 -6.70 -6.81
CA ASP A 10 1.70 -8.02 -6.28
C ASP A 10 0.40 -8.72 -5.84
N VAL A 11 -0.09 -9.64 -6.68
CA VAL A 11 -1.31 -10.42 -6.41
C VAL A 11 -0.92 -11.69 -5.66
N ALA A 12 -1.65 -12.00 -4.59
CA ALA A 12 -1.29 -13.05 -3.62
C ALA A 12 0.09 -12.78 -2.98
N ALA A 13 0.23 -11.56 -2.45
CA ALA A 13 1.50 -11.05 -1.93
C ALA A 13 2.07 -11.87 -0.75
N GLY A 14 1.24 -12.67 -0.08
CA GLY A 14 1.62 -13.44 1.10
C GLY A 14 2.13 -12.51 2.20
N THR A 15 3.39 -12.68 2.60
CA THR A 15 4.06 -11.80 3.57
C THR A 15 4.79 -10.61 2.91
N GLY A 16 4.67 -10.45 1.59
CA GLY A 16 5.23 -9.34 0.82
C GLY A 16 6.67 -9.51 0.36
N SER A 17 7.23 -10.72 0.37
CA SER A 17 8.65 -10.93 0.04
C SER A 17 9.03 -10.44 -1.35
N LEU A 18 8.18 -10.66 -2.37
CA LEU A 18 8.41 -10.16 -3.73
C LEU A 18 8.33 -8.64 -3.80
N THR A 19 7.29 -8.06 -3.21
CA THR A 19 7.15 -6.60 -3.05
C THR A 19 8.36 -5.96 -2.38
N ILE A 20 8.87 -6.55 -1.29
CA ILE A 20 10.06 -6.05 -0.57
C ILE A 20 11.31 -6.13 -1.43
N CYS A 21 11.54 -7.24 -2.15
CA CYS A 21 12.67 -7.35 -3.07
C CYS A 21 12.61 -6.26 -4.14
N LYS A 22 11.42 -6.04 -4.71
CA LYS A 22 11.22 -5.01 -5.73
C LYS A 22 11.44 -3.60 -5.18
N TRP A 23 10.96 -3.31 -3.97
CA TRP A 23 11.20 -2.05 -3.28
C TRP A 23 12.67 -1.79 -3.04
N TYR A 24 13.40 -2.81 -2.58
CA TYR A 24 14.84 -2.70 -2.36
C TYR A 24 15.59 -2.41 -3.66
N GLU A 25 15.27 -3.11 -4.74
CA GLU A 25 15.82 -2.80 -6.07
C GLU A 25 15.52 -1.38 -6.53
N ASP A 26 14.32 -0.87 -6.26
CA ASP A 26 13.95 0.50 -6.62
C ASP A 26 14.69 1.53 -5.76
N CYS A 27 14.94 1.26 -4.47
CA CYS A 27 15.80 2.10 -3.64
C CYS A 27 17.23 2.15 -4.20
N LEU A 28 17.77 1.00 -4.64
CA LEU A 28 19.13 0.90 -5.19
C LEU A 28 19.33 1.63 -6.53
N LYS A 29 18.25 2.05 -7.21
CA LYS A 29 18.34 2.87 -8.42
C LYS A 29 18.75 4.32 -8.15
N TYR A 30 18.65 4.76 -6.89
CA TYR A 30 18.90 6.13 -6.48
C TYR A 30 19.98 6.18 -5.40
N SER A 31 20.58 7.35 -5.22
CA SER A 31 21.31 7.64 -3.99
C SER A 31 20.34 7.61 -2.80
N PRO A 32 20.78 7.22 -1.59
CA PRO A 32 19.94 7.31 -0.39
C PRO A 32 19.36 8.70 -0.10
N PHE A 33 19.97 9.76 -0.67
CA PHE A 33 19.49 11.15 -0.55
C PHE A 33 18.52 11.58 -1.66
N ASP A 34 18.46 10.82 -2.76
CA ASP A 34 17.63 11.15 -3.92
C ASP A 34 16.34 10.33 -3.95
N TYR A 35 16.31 9.17 -3.29
CA TYR A 35 15.12 8.34 -3.21
C TYR A 35 14.04 9.01 -2.35
N LEU A 36 12.83 9.10 -2.89
CA LEU A 36 11.64 9.50 -2.16
C LEU A 36 10.60 8.36 -2.21
N PRO A 37 10.04 7.92 -1.07
CA PRO A 37 8.95 6.95 -1.03
C PRO A 37 7.78 7.27 -1.98
N SER A 38 7.48 8.54 -2.25
CA SER A 38 6.44 9.02 -3.16
C SER A 38 6.68 8.67 -4.63
N MET A 39 7.91 8.31 -5.01
CA MET A 39 8.23 7.90 -6.38
C MET A 39 7.58 6.57 -6.78
N TYR A 40 7.21 5.74 -5.82
CA TYR A 40 6.68 4.40 -6.05
C TYR A 40 5.46 4.13 -5.19
N LEU A 41 4.45 3.50 -5.80
CA LEU A 41 3.27 3.00 -5.10
C LEU A 41 3.18 1.49 -5.28
N TYR A 42 3.11 0.75 -4.18
CA TYR A 42 2.98 -0.70 -4.20
C TYR A 42 1.53 -1.09 -3.90
N GLN A 43 0.91 -1.86 -4.79
CA GLN A 43 -0.41 -2.42 -4.59
C GLN A 43 -0.27 -3.91 -4.34
N CYS A 44 -0.79 -4.38 -3.21
CA CYS A 44 -0.78 -5.78 -2.83
C CYS A 44 -2.21 -6.29 -2.68
N GLU A 45 -2.48 -7.49 -3.16
CA GLU A 45 -3.72 -8.22 -2.89
C GLU A 45 -3.39 -9.49 -2.11
N GLU A 46 -4.04 -9.73 -0.98
CA GLU A 46 -3.81 -10.91 -0.15
C GLU A 46 -5.12 -11.47 0.41
N LEU A 47 -5.28 -12.80 0.36
CA LEU A 47 -6.48 -13.51 0.79
C LEU A 47 -6.40 -13.98 2.25
N SER A 48 -5.20 -14.32 2.72
CA SER A 48 -5.00 -15.01 4.00
C SER A 48 -4.99 -14.03 5.18
N ASP A 49 -5.95 -14.21 6.08
CA ASP A 49 -6.01 -13.55 7.39
C ASP A 49 -4.71 -13.71 8.20
N ARG A 50 -4.00 -14.83 8.01
CA ARG A 50 -2.75 -15.12 8.74
C ARG A 50 -1.55 -14.37 8.17
N ALA A 51 -1.51 -14.14 6.86
CA ALA A 51 -0.37 -13.52 6.20
C ALA A 51 -0.44 -11.98 6.27
N LEU A 52 -1.67 -11.45 6.23
CA LEU A 52 -1.93 -10.01 6.19
C LEU A 52 -1.21 -9.19 7.28
N PRO A 53 -1.21 -9.58 8.59
CA PRO A 53 -0.52 -8.78 9.59
C PRO A 53 0.98 -8.66 9.34
N PHE A 54 1.61 -9.71 8.83
CA PHE A 54 3.03 -9.71 8.50
C PHE A 54 3.31 -8.87 7.25
N LEU A 55 2.43 -8.92 6.24
CA LEU A 55 2.51 -8.06 5.07
C LEU A 55 2.45 -6.58 5.48
N LEU A 56 1.41 -6.19 6.24
CA LEU A 56 1.22 -4.81 6.69
C LEU A 56 2.42 -4.33 7.52
N PHE A 57 2.85 -5.14 8.51
CA PHE A 57 4.01 -4.84 9.33
C PHE A 57 5.27 -4.62 8.48
N ASN A 58 5.51 -5.49 7.51
CA ASN A 58 6.69 -5.39 6.65
C ASN A 58 6.72 -4.11 5.82
N LEU A 59 5.57 -3.67 5.30
CA LEU A 59 5.46 -2.44 4.51
C LEU A 59 5.64 -1.20 5.39
N LEU A 60 5.02 -1.20 6.58
CA LEU A 60 5.07 -0.08 7.54
C LEU A 60 6.48 0.22 8.03
N ILE A 61 7.20 -0.80 8.52
CA ILE A 61 8.55 -0.60 9.09
C ILE A 61 9.59 -0.20 8.03
N ARG A 62 9.28 -0.35 6.75
CA ARG A 62 10.16 -0.01 5.62
C ARG A 62 9.87 1.38 5.04
N GLY A 63 8.90 2.10 5.60
CA GLY A 63 8.56 3.45 5.11
C GLY A 63 8.00 3.45 3.69
N MET A 64 7.33 2.37 3.28
CA MET A 64 6.80 2.21 1.92
C MET A 64 5.45 2.92 1.75
N ASN A 65 5.15 3.40 0.55
CA ASN A 65 3.80 3.80 0.17
C ASN A 65 3.08 2.62 -0.49
N ALA A 66 1.95 2.19 0.07
CA ALA A 66 1.25 1.02 -0.46
C ALA A 66 -0.26 1.04 -0.24
N THR A 67 -0.98 0.36 -1.13
CA THR A 67 -2.38 -0.02 -0.97
C THR A 67 -2.47 -1.53 -0.84
N VAL A 68 -3.12 -2.03 0.22
CA VAL A 68 -3.27 -3.46 0.45
C VAL A 68 -4.75 -3.81 0.45
N ILE A 69 -5.18 -4.62 -0.51
CA ILE A 69 -6.54 -5.15 -0.59
C ILE A 69 -6.53 -6.51 0.08
N HIS A 70 -7.27 -6.63 1.18
CA HIS A 70 -7.48 -7.92 1.84
C HIS A 70 -8.73 -8.57 1.26
N GLY A 71 -8.57 -9.61 0.45
CA GLY A 71 -9.67 -10.20 -0.29
C GLY A 71 -9.23 -11.20 -1.35
N ASP A 72 -10.21 -11.68 -2.11
CA ASP A 72 -10.00 -12.56 -3.23
C ASP A 72 -9.85 -11.75 -4.53
N ALA A 73 -8.65 -11.78 -5.09
CA ALA A 73 -8.27 -11.14 -6.33
C ALA A 73 -9.10 -11.57 -7.55
N LEU A 74 -9.60 -12.82 -7.55
CA LEU A 74 -10.33 -13.40 -8.68
C LEU A 74 -11.80 -13.04 -8.63
N THR A 75 -12.44 -13.19 -7.48
CA THR A 75 -13.87 -12.89 -7.29
C THR A 75 -14.15 -11.42 -7.02
N ARG A 76 -13.09 -10.62 -6.75
CA ARG A 76 -13.18 -9.20 -6.39
C ARG A 76 -14.01 -8.94 -5.15
N GLU A 77 -14.04 -9.92 -4.24
CA GLU A 77 -14.60 -9.77 -2.90
C GLU A 77 -13.49 -9.30 -1.94
N ALA A 78 -13.70 -8.17 -1.26
CA ALA A 78 -12.74 -7.61 -0.32
C ALA A 78 -13.32 -7.56 1.09
N LYS A 79 -12.48 -7.83 2.09
CA LYS A 79 -12.78 -7.56 3.49
C LYS A 79 -12.55 -6.09 3.78
N GLN A 80 -11.32 -5.62 3.57
CA GLN A 80 -10.87 -4.27 3.89
C GLN A 80 -9.79 -3.81 2.88
N VAL A 81 -9.63 -2.49 2.74
CA VAL A 81 -8.52 -1.89 1.99
C VAL A 81 -7.71 -1.02 2.94
N TYR A 82 -6.41 -1.28 2.98
CA TYR A 82 -5.46 -0.57 3.82
C TYR A 82 -4.63 0.40 2.98
N PHE A 83 -4.45 1.60 3.49
CA PHE A 83 -3.61 2.63 2.90
C PHE A 83 -2.43 2.91 3.81
N ILE A 84 -1.24 2.63 3.28
CA ILE A 84 0.03 2.80 3.95
C ILE A 84 0.73 3.98 3.29
N GLN A 85 1.06 4.99 4.08
CA GLN A 85 1.71 6.19 3.58
C GLN A 85 2.87 6.65 4.44
N ASN A 86 4.00 6.96 3.82
CA ASN A 86 5.11 7.63 4.46
C ASN A 86 4.85 9.13 4.46
N ASP A 87 4.35 9.66 5.59
CA ASP A 87 3.88 11.04 5.71
C ASP A 87 4.95 12.08 5.39
N LYS A 88 6.20 11.79 5.74
CA LYS A 88 7.33 12.72 5.62
C LYS A 88 8.11 12.56 4.31
N ASP A 89 7.73 11.58 3.49
CA ASP A 89 8.42 11.22 2.25
C ASP A 89 9.92 11.00 2.45
N ASP A 90 10.28 10.33 3.55
CA ASP A 90 11.66 10.13 3.98
C ASP A 90 11.93 8.64 4.10
N LEU A 91 12.97 8.18 3.39
CA LEU A 91 13.42 6.79 3.34
C LEU A 91 13.66 6.17 4.74
N LEU A 92 14.03 6.97 5.73
CA LEU A 92 14.36 6.48 7.08
C LEU A 92 13.15 6.46 8.03
N ASN A 93 12.03 7.08 7.66
CA ASN A 93 10.82 7.11 8.48
C ASN A 93 9.91 5.92 8.20
N PHE A 94 9.14 5.53 9.22
CA PHE A 94 8.07 4.53 9.06
C PHE A 94 6.85 5.14 8.38
N SER A 95 6.04 4.26 7.79
CA SER A 95 4.75 4.65 7.22
C SER A 95 3.64 4.56 8.26
N SER A 96 2.63 5.41 8.08
CA SER A 96 1.39 5.42 8.83
C SER A 96 0.38 4.45 8.23
N PHE A 97 -0.45 3.86 9.08
CA PHE A 97 -1.46 2.87 8.73
C PHE A 97 -2.86 3.49 8.76
N ASN A 98 -3.59 3.39 7.66
CA ASN A 98 -4.95 3.90 7.52
C ASN A 98 -5.84 2.86 6.87
N ILE A 99 -7.14 2.91 7.16
CA ILE A 99 -8.14 2.03 6.56
C ILE A 99 -9.03 2.89 5.67
N MET A 100 -9.21 2.47 4.42
CA MET A 100 -10.07 3.18 3.49
C MET A 100 -11.55 2.89 3.78
N PRO A 101 -12.44 3.89 3.64
CA PRO A 101 -13.87 3.69 3.83
C PRO A 101 -14.48 2.83 2.72
N HIS A 102 -15.56 2.13 3.03
CA HIS A 102 -16.41 1.43 2.05
C HIS A 102 -17.25 2.43 1.26
N SER A 103 -16.58 3.22 0.42
CA SER A 103 -17.20 4.22 -0.45
C SER A 103 -17.21 3.76 -1.89
N GLU A 104 -18.16 4.24 -2.69
CA GLU A 104 -18.22 3.93 -4.12
C GLU A 104 -16.92 4.28 -4.87
N THR A 105 -16.19 5.29 -4.42
CA THR A 105 -14.91 5.67 -5.02
C THR A 105 -13.86 4.58 -4.83
N VAL A 106 -13.75 4.04 -3.61
CA VAL A 106 -12.82 2.94 -3.28
C VAL A 106 -13.22 1.67 -4.02
N GLU A 107 -14.52 1.38 -4.12
CA GLU A 107 -15.03 0.24 -4.88
C GLU A 107 -14.67 0.32 -6.37
N LYS A 108 -14.83 1.50 -6.98
CA LYS A 108 -14.49 1.73 -8.39
C LYS A 108 -12.98 1.67 -8.62
N GLU A 109 -12.19 2.28 -7.75
CA GLU A 109 -10.73 2.35 -7.88
C GLU A 109 -10.09 0.95 -7.81
N PHE A 110 -10.51 0.14 -6.84
CA PHE A 110 -9.95 -1.20 -6.62
C PHE A 110 -10.76 -2.32 -7.27
N ASN A 111 -11.77 -1.97 -8.07
CA ASN A 111 -12.69 -2.89 -8.74
C ASN A 111 -13.27 -3.94 -7.78
N ILE A 112 -13.78 -3.49 -6.62
CA ILE A 112 -14.36 -4.35 -5.59
C ILE A 112 -15.85 -4.55 -5.90
N HIS A 113 -16.29 -5.80 -5.96
CA HIS A 113 -17.67 -6.15 -6.28
C HIS A 113 -18.52 -6.36 -5.03
N LYS A 114 -17.89 -6.70 -3.91
CA LYS A 114 -18.58 -7.00 -2.66
C LYS A 114 -17.65 -6.91 -1.45
N TRP A 115 -18.18 -6.33 -0.37
CA TRP A 115 -17.52 -6.32 0.93
C TRP A 115 -17.93 -7.53 1.77
N LEU A 116 -16.96 -8.19 2.40
CA LEU A 116 -17.16 -9.38 3.22
C LEU A 116 -17.32 -9.07 4.71
N GLU A 117 -16.78 -7.94 5.16
CA GLU A 117 -16.73 -7.53 6.57
C GLU A 117 -17.29 -6.10 6.70
N PRO A 118 -17.76 -5.69 7.89
CA PRO A 118 -18.20 -4.31 8.11
C PRO A 118 -17.00 -3.34 8.08
N VAL A 119 -17.29 -2.09 7.73
CA VAL A 119 -16.27 -1.02 7.72
C VAL A 119 -15.62 -0.87 9.10
N ILE A 120 -14.30 -0.70 9.08
CA ILE A 120 -13.48 -0.36 10.25
C ILE A 120 -12.94 1.04 9.99
N GLU A 121 -13.22 1.96 10.91
CA GLU A 121 -12.71 3.33 10.83
C GLU A 121 -11.39 3.42 11.59
N HIS A 122 -10.30 3.67 10.86
CA HIS A 122 -8.99 3.90 11.47
C HIS A 122 -8.14 4.80 10.57
N ILE A 123 -7.67 5.91 11.12
CA ILE A 123 -6.82 6.89 10.44
C ILE A 123 -5.74 7.31 11.44
N GLU A 124 -4.47 7.02 11.14
CA GLU A 124 -3.32 7.49 11.91
C GLU A 124 -2.83 8.84 11.42
N SER A 125 -2.88 9.05 10.10
CA SER A 125 -2.43 10.27 9.46
C SER A 125 -3.61 10.95 8.77
N PRO A 126 -4.08 12.10 9.27
CA PRO A 126 -5.13 12.88 8.62
C PRO A 126 -4.61 13.65 7.40
N LEU A 127 -3.30 13.62 7.12
CA LEU A 127 -2.70 14.33 6.01
C LEU A 127 -3.20 13.72 4.69
N SER A 128 -3.77 14.57 3.85
CA SER A 128 -4.10 14.20 2.48
C SER A 128 -2.83 14.26 1.62
N VAL A 129 -2.75 13.40 0.59
CA VAL A 129 -1.64 13.45 -0.38
C VAL A 129 -1.57 14.82 -1.07
N ALA A 130 -2.70 15.54 -1.19
CA ALA A 130 -2.75 16.89 -1.75
C ALA A 130 -2.16 17.96 -0.82
N ASP A 131 -2.18 17.73 0.50
CA ASP A 131 -1.66 18.68 1.49
C ASP A 131 -0.13 18.82 1.40
N ARG A 132 0.56 17.87 0.73
CA ARG A 132 2.01 17.94 0.50
C ARG A 132 2.41 18.93 -0.58
N TYR A 133 1.46 19.40 -1.39
CA TYR A 133 1.69 20.31 -2.52
C TYR A 133 1.10 21.72 -2.30
N LEU A 134 0.57 21.99 -1.10
CA LEU A 134 0.07 23.30 -0.64
C LEU A 134 1.07 23.93 0.34
#